data_AF-A0A1E1LVS6-F1
#
_entry.id   AF-A0A1E1LVS6-F1
#
_cell.length_a   1.000
_cell.length_b   1.000
_cell.length_c   1.000
_cell.angle_alpha   90.00
_cell.angle_beta   90.00
_cell.angle_gamma   90.00
#
_symmetry.space_group_name_H-M   'P 1'
#
loop_
_entity.id
_entity.type
_entity.pdbx_description
1 polymer ?
#
loop_
_entity_poly.entity_id
_entity_poly.type
_entity_poly.pdbx_seq_one_letter_code
_entity_poly.pdbx_strand_id
1 'polypeptide(L)'
;MNIRGAPSLPKLTKTAASFPPVRACIFDMDGLLINSEDIITLAISHLLEKHGRPAFTRSIRAQLMGVPDSTNGEVFHEWAKLPIPREQFAHESPEQMQLYYPDCEPLPGAEKLLTNLRRARCASSGDRIELALASSTKSHSYKLQISKPGTKRLLDFFRLTDGFWVMTRDRVAVVKLNGRLWHKGHNAQRMFSLRG
;
A
#
# COMPACT_ATOMS: atom_id res chain seq x y z
N MET A 1 -38.00 55.24 7.58
CA MET A 1 -38.01 53.78 7.36
C MET A 1 -36.56 53.32 7.26
N ASN A 2 -36.05 52.67 8.31
CA ASN A 2 -34.65 52.22 8.42
C ASN A 2 -34.68 50.70 8.57
N ILE A 3 -34.33 49.97 7.52
CA ILE A 3 -34.30 48.50 7.55
C ILE A 3 -32.88 48.09 7.94
N ARG A 4 -32.64 47.92 9.25
CA ARG A 4 -31.41 47.30 9.78
C ARG A 4 -31.81 46.07 10.57
N GLY A 5 -31.50 44.89 10.04
CA GLY A 5 -31.76 43.64 10.73
C GLY A 5 -31.63 42.40 9.85
N ALA A 6 -30.53 42.24 9.14
CA ALA A 6 -30.14 40.91 8.64
C ALA A 6 -29.02 40.39 9.55
N PRO A 7 -29.20 39.24 10.24
CA PRO A 7 -28.13 38.64 11.03
C PRO A 7 -27.03 38.15 10.07
N SER A 8 -25.80 38.60 10.29
CA SER A 8 -24.63 38.12 9.55
C SER A 8 -24.42 36.63 9.80
N LEU A 9 -24.30 35.82 8.74
CA LEU A 9 -23.96 34.41 8.86
C LEU A 9 -22.65 34.23 9.67
N PRO A 10 -22.58 33.21 10.54
CA PRO A 10 -21.37 32.91 11.28
C PRO A 10 -20.24 32.59 10.29
N LYS A 11 -19.13 33.33 10.38
CA LYS A 11 -17.89 32.98 9.68
C LYS A 11 -17.43 31.62 10.23
N LEU A 12 -17.48 30.59 9.39
CA LEU A 12 -16.88 29.29 9.67
C LEU A 12 -15.37 29.48 9.81
N THR A 13 -14.89 29.63 11.05
CA THR A 13 -13.47 29.50 11.35
C THR A 13 -13.10 28.03 11.20
N LYS A 14 -12.58 27.68 10.02
CA LYS A 14 -11.95 26.38 9.76
C LYS A 14 -10.79 26.27 10.75
N THR A 15 -11.02 25.59 11.86
CA THR A 15 -9.98 25.29 12.83
C THR A 15 -9.07 24.28 12.13
N ALA A 16 -7.99 24.78 11.53
CA ALA A 16 -6.99 23.92 10.94
C ALA A 16 -6.43 23.08 12.08
N ALA A 17 -6.74 21.78 12.09
CA ALA A 17 -6.16 20.87 13.05
C ALA A 17 -4.63 21.01 12.97
N SER A 18 -3.99 21.39 14.08
CA SER A 18 -2.53 21.48 14.13
C SER A 18 -1.99 20.06 14.33
N PHE A 19 -1.55 19.43 13.25
CA PHE A 19 -0.87 18.15 13.32
C PHE A 19 0.56 18.36 13.85
N PRO A 20 1.11 17.40 14.62
CA PRO A 20 2.51 17.46 15.02
C PRO A 20 3.44 17.41 13.79
N PRO A 21 4.66 17.96 13.88
CA PRO A 21 5.64 17.89 12.81
C PRO A 21 5.91 16.45 12.35
N VAL A 22 5.83 16.23 11.03
CA VAL A 22 6.10 14.92 10.42
C VAL A 22 7.62 14.72 10.31
N ARG A 23 8.09 13.56 10.80
CA ARG A 23 9.51 13.15 10.76
C ARG A 23 9.78 11.99 9.81
N ALA A 24 8.76 11.19 9.53
CA ALA A 24 8.88 10.03 8.65
C ALA A 24 7.54 9.75 7.94
N CYS A 25 7.64 9.12 6.77
CA CYS A 25 6.52 8.59 6.02
C CYS A 25 6.72 7.09 5.79
N ILE A 26 5.74 6.28 6.17
CA ILE A 26 5.71 4.84 5.88
C ILE A 26 4.70 4.63 4.77
N PHE A 27 5.15 4.03 3.68
CA PHE A 27 4.34 3.77 2.50
C PHE A 27 3.91 2.31 2.45
N ASP A 28 2.63 2.10 2.12
CA ASP A 28 2.24 0.83 1.51
C ASP A 28 2.83 0.75 0.09
N MET A 29 3.02 -0.46 -0.43
CA MET A 29 3.49 -0.67 -1.79
C MET A 29 2.32 -0.94 -2.74
N ASP A 30 1.51 -1.93 -2.38
CA ASP A 30 0.53 -2.55 -3.24
C ASP A 30 -0.70 -1.66 -3.41
N GLY A 31 -1.03 -1.31 -4.66
CA GLY A 31 -2.15 -0.40 -4.95
C GLY A 31 -1.94 1.07 -4.52
N LEU A 32 -0.77 1.41 -3.96
CA LEU A 32 -0.40 2.79 -3.61
C LEU A 32 0.77 3.32 -4.44
N LEU A 33 1.86 2.57 -4.50
CA LEU A 33 3.08 2.94 -5.24
C LEU A 33 3.17 2.25 -6.59
N ILE A 34 2.66 1.03 -6.70
CA ILE A 34 2.62 0.24 -7.93
C ILE A 34 1.20 -0.24 -8.21
N ASN A 35 0.91 -0.53 -9.48
CA ASN A 35 -0.41 -0.97 -9.95
C ASN A 35 -0.70 -2.46 -9.68
N SER A 36 -0.14 -3.05 -8.62
CA SER A 36 -0.29 -4.49 -8.35
C SER A 36 -1.74 -4.93 -8.17
N GLU A 37 -2.61 -4.07 -7.66
CA GLU A 37 -4.06 -4.33 -7.56
C GLU A 37 -4.75 -4.47 -8.94
N ASP A 38 -4.30 -3.73 -9.94
CA ASP A 38 -4.80 -3.86 -11.32
C ASP A 38 -4.30 -5.16 -11.94
N ILE A 39 -3.04 -5.51 -11.68
CA ILE A 39 -2.43 -6.79 -12.10
C ILE A 39 -3.15 -7.99 -11.47
N ILE A 40 -3.44 -7.95 -10.17
CA ILE A 40 -4.23 -8.97 -9.48
C ILE A 40 -5.62 -9.06 -10.11
N THR A 41 -6.24 -7.92 -10.39
CA THR A 41 -7.57 -7.89 -11.01
C THR A 41 -7.58 -8.54 -12.38
N LEU A 42 -6.58 -8.26 -13.21
CA LEU A 42 -6.39 -8.88 -14.52
C LEU A 42 -6.20 -10.40 -14.39
N ALA A 43 -5.25 -10.83 -13.56
CA ALA A 43 -4.92 -12.24 -13.36
C ALA A 43 -6.14 -13.06 -12.90
N ILE A 44 -6.84 -12.59 -11.87
CA ILE A 44 -8.03 -13.27 -11.33
C ILE A 44 -9.19 -13.24 -12.34
N SER A 45 -9.36 -12.15 -13.10
CA SER A 45 -10.39 -12.09 -14.14
C SER A 45 -10.15 -13.14 -15.24
N HIS A 46 -8.91 -13.33 -15.67
CA HIS A 46 -8.58 -14.38 -16.65
C HIS A 46 -8.82 -15.79 -16.09
N LEU A 47 -8.50 -16.02 -14.81
CA LEU A 47 -8.80 -17.30 -14.18
C LEU A 47 -10.32 -17.55 -14.07
N LEU A 48 -11.10 -16.52 -13.72
CA LEU A 48 -12.57 -16.61 -13.70
C LEU A 48 -13.14 -16.90 -15.09
N GLU A 49 -12.63 -16.23 -16.13
CA GLU A 49 -13.04 -16.40 -17.52
C GLU A 49 -12.82 -17.84 -18.01
N LYS A 50 -11.66 -18.45 -17.69
CA LYS A 50 -11.36 -19.87 -17.97
C LYS A 50 -12.43 -20.83 -17.43
N HIS A 51 -13.13 -20.45 -16.36
CA HIS A 51 -14.19 -21.21 -15.73
C HIS A 51 -15.60 -20.68 -16.02
N GLY A 52 -15.77 -19.80 -17.02
CA GLY A 52 -17.06 -19.24 -17.42
C GLY A 52 -17.68 -18.33 -16.37
N ARG A 53 -16.86 -17.67 -15.53
CA ARG A 53 -17.28 -16.76 -14.47
C ARG A 53 -17.03 -15.30 -14.85
N PRO A 54 -17.84 -14.35 -14.34
CA PRO A 54 -17.68 -12.94 -14.65
C PRO A 54 -16.34 -12.40 -14.15
N ALA A 55 -15.84 -11.36 -14.81
CA ALA A 55 -14.59 -10.69 -14.44
C ALA A 55 -14.60 -10.15 -13.00
N PHE A 56 -13.42 -10.02 -12.41
CA PHE A 56 -13.24 -9.57 -11.03
C PHE A 56 -13.55 -8.08 -10.89
N THR A 57 -14.76 -7.76 -10.46
CA THR A 57 -15.24 -6.37 -10.44
C THR A 57 -14.67 -5.56 -9.27
N ARG A 58 -14.68 -4.23 -9.41
CA ARG A 58 -14.32 -3.30 -8.33
C ARG A 58 -15.17 -3.51 -7.06
N SER A 59 -16.44 -3.87 -7.21
CA SER A 59 -17.35 -4.05 -6.06
C SER A 59 -16.94 -5.23 -5.19
N ILE A 60 -16.64 -6.39 -5.78
CA ILE A 60 -16.18 -7.54 -5.01
C ILE A 60 -14.77 -7.29 -4.47
N ARG A 61 -13.88 -6.69 -5.26
CA ARG A 61 -12.53 -6.35 -4.80
C ARG A 61 -12.55 -5.48 -3.55
N ALA A 62 -13.39 -4.44 -3.51
CA ALA A 62 -13.53 -3.57 -2.35
C ALA A 62 -13.92 -4.31 -1.06
N GLN A 63 -14.68 -5.41 -1.16
CA GLN A 63 -15.04 -6.25 0.00
C GLN A 63 -13.89 -7.15 0.48
N LEU A 64 -12.91 -7.40 -0.39
CA LEU A 64 -11.79 -8.31 -0.16
C LEU A 64 -10.50 -7.58 0.23
N MET A 65 -10.43 -6.26 0.01
CA MET A 65 -9.26 -5.43 0.32
C MET A 65 -8.91 -5.46 1.81
N GLY A 66 -7.60 -5.47 2.11
CA GLY A 66 -7.08 -5.43 3.48
C GLY A 66 -7.14 -6.75 4.24
N VAL A 67 -7.73 -7.80 3.65
CA VAL A 67 -7.78 -9.15 4.22
C VAL A 67 -6.76 -10.04 3.49
N PRO A 68 -5.74 -10.58 4.18
CA PRO A 68 -4.77 -11.47 3.56
C PRO A 68 -5.43 -12.73 2.97
N ASP A 69 -5.03 -13.10 1.76
CA ASP A 69 -5.53 -14.30 1.05
C ASP A 69 -7.07 -14.33 0.88
N SER A 70 -7.71 -13.15 0.81
CA SER A 70 -9.17 -12.99 0.78
C SER A 70 -9.88 -13.61 -0.41
N THR A 71 -9.17 -13.83 -1.53
CA THR A 71 -9.68 -14.58 -2.68
C THR A 71 -9.90 -16.06 -2.38
N ASN A 72 -9.36 -16.60 -1.27
CA ASN A 72 -9.67 -17.95 -0.79
C ASN A 72 -10.81 -17.96 0.27
N GLY A 73 -11.37 -16.79 0.59
CA GLY A 73 -12.44 -16.63 1.58
C GLY A 73 -13.82 -16.95 1.05
N GLU A 74 -14.77 -17.12 1.97
CA GLU A 74 -16.17 -17.43 1.67
C GLU A 74 -16.83 -16.38 0.76
N VAL A 75 -16.64 -15.09 1.07
CA VAL A 75 -17.18 -13.97 0.28
C VAL A 75 -16.79 -14.07 -1.20
N PHE A 76 -15.53 -14.39 -1.50
CA PHE A 76 -15.09 -14.57 -2.88
C PHE A 76 -15.74 -15.78 -3.53
N HIS A 77 -15.75 -16.94 -2.87
CA HIS A 77 -16.25 -18.18 -3.46
C HIS A 77 -17.78 -18.18 -3.66
N GLU A 78 -18.55 -17.56 -2.76
CA GLU A 78 -20.00 -17.37 -2.92
C GLU A 78 -20.35 -16.47 -4.10
N TRP A 79 -19.54 -15.42 -4.33
CA TRP A 79 -19.69 -14.53 -5.46
C TRP A 79 -19.24 -15.19 -6.77
N ALA A 80 -18.02 -15.75 -6.79
CA ALA A 80 -17.38 -16.30 -7.98
C ALA A 80 -18.08 -17.57 -8.47
N LYS A 81 -18.62 -18.38 -7.56
CA LYS A 81 -19.29 -19.66 -7.82
C LYS A 81 -18.48 -20.66 -8.68
N LEU A 82 -17.16 -20.56 -8.72
CA LEU A 82 -16.25 -21.71 -8.84
C LEU A 82 -16.81 -23.08 -9.31
N PRO A 83 -16.85 -23.50 -10.59
CA PRO A 83 -17.09 -24.92 -10.92
C PRO A 83 -15.85 -25.81 -10.68
N ILE A 84 -15.01 -25.43 -9.71
CA ILE A 84 -13.81 -26.16 -9.28
C ILE A 84 -13.73 -26.13 -7.74
N PRO A 85 -13.06 -27.12 -7.11
CA PRO A 85 -12.82 -27.09 -5.67
C PRO A 85 -12.03 -25.86 -5.23
N ARG A 86 -12.26 -25.39 -3.99
CA ARG A 86 -11.53 -24.26 -3.41
C ARG A 86 -10.01 -24.51 -3.39
N GLU A 87 -9.60 -25.74 -3.14
CA GLU A 87 -8.20 -26.17 -3.12
C GLU A 87 -7.53 -26.00 -4.49
N GLN A 88 -8.24 -26.36 -5.56
CA GLN A 88 -7.75 -26.15 -6.92
C GLN A 88 -7.60 -24.65 -7.22
N PHE A 89 -8.58 -23.83 -6.85
CA PHE A 89 -8.48 -22.38 -7.03
C PHE A 89 -7.34 -21.75 -6.21
N ALA A 90 -7.14 -22.22 -4.97
CA ALA A 90 -6.07 -21.77 -4.11
C ALA A 90 -4.67 -22.12 -4.67
N HIS A 91 -4.58 -23.14 -5.52
CA HIS A 91 -3.37 -23.49 -6.27
C HIS A 91 -3.22 -22.68 -7.57
N GLU A 92 -4.28 -22.55 -8.37
CA GLU A 92 -4.22 -21.86 -9.68
C GLU A 92 -4.08 -20.33 -9.53
N SER A 93 -4.68 -19.72 -8.51
CA SER A 93 -4.69 -18.26 -8.38
C SER A 93 -3.31 -17.64 -8.13
N PRO A 94 -2.43 -18.17 -7.26
CA PRO A 94 -1.09 -17.63 -7.10
C PRO A 94 -0.21 -17.84 -8.34
N GLU A 95 -0.35 -18.97 -9.05
CA GLU A 95 0.37 -19.24 -10.30
C GLU A 95 -0.03 -18.21 -11.36
N GLN A 96 -1.33 -17.97 -11.51
CA GLN A 96 -1.85 -16.98 -12.43
C GLN A 96 -1.31 -15.58 -12.10
N MET A 97 -1.35 -15.14 -10.84
CA MET A 97 -0.82 -13.83 -10.44
C MET A 97 0.69 -13.71 -10.70
N GLN A 98 1.47 -14.78 -10.48
CA GLN A 98 2.91 -14.77 -10.72
C GLN A 98 3.28 -14.53 -12.18
N LEU A 99 2.44 -14.96 -13.14
CA LEU A 99 2.65 -14.70 -14.56
C LEU A 99 2.57 -13.20 -14.90
N TYR A 100 1.70 -12.45 -14.22
CA TYR A 100 1.46 -11.04 -14.51
C TYR A 100 2.20 -10.07 -13.59
N TYR A 101 2.69 -10.49 -12.42
CA TYR A 101 3.46 -9.60 -11.55
C TYR A 101 4.69 -8.93 -12.20
N PRO A 102 5.40 -9.54 -13.16
CA PRO A 102 6.44 -8.84 -13.92
C PRO A 102 5.93 -7.59 -14.65
N ASP A 103 4.62 -7.46 -14.89
CA ASP A 103 4.03 -6.32 -15.58
C ASP A 103 3.75 -5.12 -14.69
N CYS A 104 3.95 -5.23 -13.37
CA CYS A 104 3.77 -4.11 -12.43
C CYS A 104 4.57 -2.86 -12.84
N GLU A 105 3.90 -1.70 -12.80
CA GLU A 105 4.44 -0.38 -13.10
C GLU A 105 4.17 0.57 -11.92
N PRO A 106 4.99 1.63 -11.75
CA PRO A 106 4.68 2.70 -10.82
C PRO A 106 3.34 3.37 -11.11
N LEU A 107 2.57 3.66 -10.06
CA LEU A 107 1.33 4.42 -10.20
C LEU A 107 1.60 5.90 -10.52
N PRO A 108 0.72 6.56 -11.29
CA PRO A 108 0.85 7.97 -11.60
C PRO A 108 1.00 8.82 -10.33
N GLY A 109 2.05 9.66 -10.30
CA GLY A 109 2.34 10.54 -9.18
C GLY A 109 3.17 9.94 -8.05
N ALA A 110 3.38 8.62 -8.00
CA ALA A 110 4.19 7.96 -6.96
C ALA A 110 5.64 8.52 -6.92
N GLU A 111 6.30 8.58 -8.08
CA GLU A 111 7.68 9.10 -8.18
C GLU A 111 7.77 10.59 -7.80
N LYS A 112 6.78 11.40 -8.22
CA LYS A 112 6.71 12.83 -7.86
C LYS A 112 6.52 13.03 -6.36
N LEU A 113 5.65 12.23 -5.74
CA LEU A 113 5.41 12.25 -4.30
C LEU A 113 6.68 11.92 -3.51
N LEU A 114 7.33 10.80 -3.83
CA LEU A 114 8.56 10.37 -3.17
C LEU A 114 9.71 11.38 -3.37
N THR A 115 9.81 11.97 -4.56
CA THR A 115 10.78 13.04 -4.85
C THR A 115 10.55 14.27 -3.97
N ASN A 116 9.30 14.70 -3.82
CA ASN A 116 8.96 15.85 -2.99
C ASN A 116 9.24 15.59 -1.51
N LEU A 117 8.81 14.44 -1.00
CA LEU A 117 9.01 14.09 0.41
C LEU A 117 10.49 13.91 0.76
N ARG A 118 11.28 13.39 -0.16
CA ARG A 118 12.74 13.27 0.00
C ARG A 118 13.44 14.63 0.13
N ARG A 119 12.86 15.68 -0.45
CA ARG A 119 13.36 17.07 -0.33
C ARG A 119 12.75 17.81 0.85
N ALA A 120 11.66 17.30 1.40
CA ALA A 120 10.96 17.90 2.52
C ALA A 120 11.75 17.77 3.83
N ARG A 121 11.49 18.70 4.74
CA ARG A 121 12.15 18.78 6.03
C ARG A 121 11.12 18.91 7.15
N CYS A 122 11.43 18.32 8.29
CA CYS A 122 10.65 18.45 9.51
C CYS A 122 10.64 19.93 9.95
N ALA A 123 9.46 20.49 10.16
CA ALA A 123 9.31 21.91 10.50
C ALA A 123 9.96 22.30 11.83
N SER A 124 10.04 21.36 12.79
CA SER A 124 10.59 21.64 14.13
C SER A 124 12.09 21.40 14.24
N SER A 125 12.66 20.43 13.51
CA SER A 125 14.08 20.08 13.63
C SER A 125 14.93 20.47 12.40
N GLY A 126 14.31 20.73 11.25
CA GLY A 126 15.03 20.95 9.99
C GLY A 126 15.61 19.68 9.34
N ASP A 127 15.48 18.53 10.01
CA ASP A 127 15.94 17.24 9.50
C ASP A 127 15.15 16.82 8.25
N ARG A 128 15.75 15.95 7.42
CA ARG A 128 15.03 15.35 6.29
C ARG A 128 13.91 14.45 6.81
N ILE A 129 12.82 14.38 6.05
CA ILE A 129 11.77 13.38 6.30
C ILE A 129 12.29 12.00 5.87
N GLU A 130 12.25 11.04 6.78
CA GLU A 130 12.62 9.64 6.51
C GLU A 130 11.51 8.92 5.73
N LEU A 131 11.87 8.05 4.78
CA LEU A 131 10.90 7.29 3.99
C LEU A 131 11.10 5.79 4.24
N ALA A 132 10.03 5.07 4.53
CA ALA A 132 10.05 3.62 4.70
C ALA A 132 8.97 2.93 3.87
N LEU A 133 9.20 1.68 3.46
CA LEU A 133 8.24 0.86 2.74
C LEU A 133 7.78 -0.31 3.62
N ALA A 134 6.47 -0.53 3.68
CA ALA A 134 5.84 -1.66 4.33
C ALA A 134 4.90 -2.34 3.33
N SER A 135 5.09 -3.63 3.08
CA SER A 135 4.23 -4.43 2.21
C SER A 135 3.85 -5.75 2.87
N SER A 136 2.61 -6.17 2.62
CA SER A 136 2.12 -7.50 3.02
C SER A 136 2.33 -8.57 1.93
N THR A 137 3.01 -8.22 0.84
CA THR A 137 3.35 -9.17 -0.21
C THR A 137 4.43 -10.13 0.26
N LYS A 138 4.37 -11.41 -0.17
CA LYS A 138 5.40 -12.41 0.11
C LYS A 138 6.66 -12.13 -0.72
N SER A 139 7.82 -12.51 -0.22
CA SER A 139 9.11 -12.14 -0.79
C SER A 139 9.33 -12.62 -2.22
N HIS A 140 8.73 -13.76 -2.59
CA HIS A 140 8.77 -14.25 -3.97
C HIS A 140 8.00 -13.34 -4.92
N SER A 141 6.71 -13.07 -4.61
CA SER A 141 5.88 -12.15 -5.39
C SER A 141 6.44 -10.74 -5.42
N TYR A 142 6.98 -10.26 -4.30
CA TYR A 142 7.63 -8.96 -4.22
C TYR A 142 8.72 -8.81 -5.29
N LYS A 143 9.63 -9.80 -5.42
CA LYS A 143 10.70 -9.78 -6.42
C LYS A 143 10.19 -9.67 -7.85
N LEU A 144 9.04 -10.30 -8.15
CA LEU A 144 8.41 -10.23 -9.46
C LEU A 144 7.80 -8.85 -9.70
N GLN A 145 7.03 -8.34 -8.73
CA GLN A 145 6.42 -7.01 -8.77
C GLN A 145 7.43 -5.88 -8.95
N ILE A 146 8.67 -6.06 -8.48
CA ILE A 146 9.72 -5.05 -8.53
C ILE A 146 10.77 -5.33 -9.62
N SER A 147 10.47 -6.21 -10.58
CA SER A 147 11.44 -6.67 -11.57
C SER A 147 11.73 -5.64 -12.68
N LYS A 148 10.76 -4.78 -13.01
CA LYS A 148 10.88 -3.77 -14.07
C LYS A 148 11.76 -2.58 -13.70
N PRO A 149 12.37 -1.89 -14.68
CA PRO A 149 13.18 -0.69 -14.42
C PRO A 149 12.41 0.42 -13.68
N GLY A 150 11.14 0.65 -14.02
CA GLY A 150 10.30 1.67 -13.38
C GLY A 150 10.11 1.42 -11.89
N THR A 151 9.71 0.20 -11.53
CA THR A 151 9.51 -0.20 -10.13
C THR A 151 10.82 -0.23 -9.34
N LYS A 152 11.93 -0.64 -9.95
CA LYS A 152 13.26 -0.59 -9.31
C LYS A 152 13.67 0.84 -8.95
N ARG A 153 13.54 1.78 -9.89
CA ARG A 153 13.81 3.21 -9.62
C ARG A 153 12.96 3.75 -8.48
N LEU A 154 11.69 3.36 -8.42
CA LEU A 154 10.79 3.76 -7.32
C LEU A 154 11.29 3.26 -5.96
N LEU A 155 11.89 2.07 -5.91
CA LEU A 155 12.43 1.51 -4.67
C LEU A 155 13.74 2.16 -4.21
N ASP A 156 14.52 2.75 -5.11
CA ASP A 156 15.76 3.44 -4.74
C ASP A 156 15.52 4.65 -3.82
N PHE A 157 14.29 5.18 -3.80
CA PHE A 157 13.89 6.21 -2.83
C PHE A 157 13.99 5.73 -1.37
N PHE A 158 13.82 4.42 -1.12
CA PHE A 158 13.85 3.80 0.21
C PHE A 158 15.19 3.17 0.58
N ARG A 159 16.16 3.13 -0.36
CA ARG A 159 17.48 2.47 -0.17
C ARG A 159 18.60 3.41 0.28
N LEU A 160 18.40 4.72 0.16
CA LEU A 160 19.48 5.72 0.25
C LEU A 160 19.57 6.45 1.61
N THR A 161 18.69 6.11 2.54
CA THR A 161 18.86 6.39 3.98
C THR A 161 19.75 5.29 4.58
N ASP A 162 20.41 5.50 5.73
CA ASP A 162 21.35 4.55 6.37
C ASP A 162 20.74 3.21 6.88
N GLY A 163 19.74 2.70 6.16
CA GLY A 163 19.32 1.31 6.14
C GLY A 163 18.12 1.08 5.21
N PHE A 164 17.84 -0.20 5.00
CA PHE A 164 16.90 -0.74 4.02
C PHE A 164 15.54 -1.03 4.67
N TRP A 165 14.49 -0.27 4.31
CA TRP A 165 13.16 -0.38 4.91
C TRP A 165 12.16 -1.07 3.98
N VAL A 166 12.17 -2.41 3.90
CA VAL A 166 11.15 -3.16 3.14
C VAL A 166 10.59 -4.32 3.95
N MET A 167 9.57 -4.08 4.76
CA MET A 167 8.88 -5.19 5.42
C MET A 167 8.07 -5.95 4.37
N THR A 168 8.28 -7.26 4.23
CA THR A 168 7.39 -8.17 3.49
C THR A 168 6.62 -9.04 4.50
N ARG A 169 5.61 -9.78 4.04
CA ARG A 169 4.81 -10.62 4.96
C ARG A 169 5.62 -11.74 5.61
N ASP A 170 6.54 -12.33 4.85
CA ASP A 170 7.35 -13.49 5.22
C ASP A 170 8.83 -13.17 5.47
N ARG A 171 9.33 -11.98 5.10
CA ARG A 171 10.65 -11.50 5.53
C ARG A 171 10.54 -10.21 6.31
N VAL A 172 11.21 -10.20 7.44
CA VAL A 172 11.47 -9.00 8.23
C VAL A 172 12.53 -8.19 7.51
N ALA A 173 12.19 -7.03 6.91
CA ALA A 173 13.21 -6.00 6.87
C ALA A 173 13.38 -5.43 8.25
N VAL A 174 14.63 -5.37 8.60
CA VAL A 174 15.18 -4.58 9.66
C VAL A 174 14.76 -3.12 9.44
N VAL A 175 14.08 -2.49 10.40
CA VAL A 175 13.76 -1.05 10.36
C VAL A 175 14.77 -0.27 11.25
N LYS A 176 15.38 0.83 10.82
CA LYS A 176 16.34 1.66 11.58
C LYS A 176 15.78 3.08 11.59
N LEU A 177 15.04 3.38 12.65
CA LEU A 177 14.55 4.73 12.88
C LEU A 177 15.48 5.38 13.89
N ASN A 178 16.03 6.55 13.55
CA ASN A 178 16.93 7.31 14.43
C ASN A 178 18.13 6.48 14.93
N GLY A 179 18.77 5.71 14.06
CA GLY A 179 19.93 4.90 14.45
C GLY A 179 19.60 3.54 15.11
N ARG A 180 18.35 3.29 15.51
CA ARG A 180 17.95 2.05 16.22
C ARG A 180 17.30 1.03 15.32
N LEU A 181 17.81 -0.20 15.36
CA LEU A 181 17.35 -1.36 14.60
C LEU A 181 16.07 -2.01 15.19
N TRP A 182 15.13 -2.42 14.34
CA TRP A 182 13.82 -2.97 14.68
C TRP A 182 13.53 -4.20 13.83
N HIS A 183 13.00 -5.26 14.46
CA HIS A 183 12.64 -6.52 13.80
C HIS A 183 11.15 -6.81 14.03
N LYS A 184 10.49 -7.52 13.11
CA LYS A 184 9.13 -8.05 13.28
C LYS A 184 9.16 -9.08 14.42
N GLY A 185 8.57 -8.70 15.55
CA GLY A 185 8.59 -9.37 16.87
C GLY A 185 8.06 -8.39 17.93
N HIS A 186 8.21 -8.68 19.23
CA HIS A 186 7.71 -7.89 20.40
C HIS A 186 7.89 -6.35 20.33
N ASN A 187 8.74 -5.85 19.43
CA ASN A 187 9.03 -4.43 19.24
C ASN A 187 8.22 -3.74 18.13
N ALA A 188 7.53 -4.45 17.23
CA ALA A 188 6.77 -3.82 16.14
C ALA A 188 5.57 -2.99 16.64
N GLN A 189 4.91 -3.43 17.72
CA GLN A 189 3.83 -2.65 18.36
C GLN A 189 4.34 -1.35 19.01
N ARG A 190 5.63 -1.30 19.41
CA ARG A 190 6.25 -0.09 19.97
C ARG A 190 6.70 0.92 18.91
N MET A 191 6.77 0.53 17.63
CA MET A 191 7.10 1.43 16.52
C MET A 191 6.10 2.58 16.41
N PHE A 192 4.84 2.35 16.80
CA PHE A 192 3.77 3.35 16.84
C PHE A 192 3.74 4.20 18.13
N SER A 193 4.51 3.81 19.15
CA SER A 193 4.67 4.58 20.39
C SER A 193 5.95 5.42 20.32
N LEU A 194 6.00 6.36 19.37
CA LEU A 194 6.97 7.45 19.44
C LEU A 194 6.52 8.41 20.55
N ARG A 195 6.79 8.06 21.82
CA ARG A 195 6.69 9.04 22.91
C ARG A 195 7.78 10.09 22.69
N GLY A 196 7.35 11.36 22.78
CA GLY A 196 8.25 12.52 22.87
C GLY A 196 9.04 12.54 24.17
#